data_AF-A0A507ARX0-F1
#
_entry.id   AF-A0A507ARX0-F1
#
_cell.length_a   1.000
_cell.length_b   1.000
_cell.length_c   1.000
_cell.angle_alpha   90.00
_cell.angle_beta   90.00
_cell.angle_gamma   90.00
#
_symmetry.space_group_name_H-M   'P 1'
#
loop_
_entity.id
_entity.type
_entity.pdbx_description
1 polymer ?
#
loop_
_entity_poly.entity_id
_entity_poly.type
_entity_poly.pdbx_seq_one_letter_code
_entity_poly.pdbx_strand_id
1 'polypeptide(L)'
;MSAAEAPTDVPVADLPSGAPIPSSIPPPTADSSSSSPPSSNNSSKAAPRLPLSFLLSAPSRLDAFIAHLNRCMQTPSGADAVLQFVCYTSRLSSALLASLAGHVLARRSASELVALALALPSRATAILFTTAAAAAASPAVVVVPTGGVRAGAETAAARAALLLSARLKALSGLCSEARTITRLWALLGLYFWARSLVLETAASLSSTSSSSGDEKQGTAAAAAHPRKSLGEHLVAWAQLLGCLGFQVLENGAYLSSRGVLGWGPEAQARAGVWSVRAWGVFVGLEIGRLAAQLSSPDGRARLAAAGELDASRKTLARNLAWAPLVVHWGGGGYLPDAAVGLLGCVPGTIGMRDLWKKTAA
;
A
#
# COMPACT_ATOMS: atom_id res chain seq x y z
N MET A 1 29.59 -18.13 27.95
CA MET A 1 29.32 -16.68 27.88
C MET A 1 28.69 -16.42 26.53
N SER A 2 27.38 -16.17 26.54
CA SER A 2 26.51 -16.06 25.37
C SER A 2 26.64 -14.66 24.78
N ALA A 3 27.01 -14.56 23.50
CA ALA A 3 26.99 -13.30 22.76
C ALA A 3 25.63 -13.18 22.08
N ALA A 4 24.88 -12.15 22.46
CA ALA A 4 23.60 -11.81 21.88
C ALA A 4 23.79 -11.33 20.43
N GLU A 5 23.28 -12.11 19.49
CA GLU A 5 23.18 -11.76 18.08
C GLU A 5 21.99 -10.81 17.89
N ALA A 6 22.27 -9.61 17.37
CA ALA A 6 21.25 -8.60 17.09
C ALA A 6 20.42 -9.00 15.85
N PRO A 7 19.11 -8.74 15.82
CA PRO A 7 18.29 -9.05 14.66
C PRO A 7 18.61 -8.08 13.51
N THR A 8 19.10 -8.64 12.39
CA THR A 8 19.20 -7.92 11.12
C THR A 8 17.81 -7.83 10.48
N ASP A 9 17.15 -6.69 10.66
CA ASP A 9 15.89 -6.35 9.98
C ASP A 9 16.17 -6.16 8.48
N VAL A 10 15.95 -7.20 7.68
CA VAL A 10 15.84 -7.08 6.23
C VAL A 10 14.46 -6.48 5.93
N PRO A 11 14.35 -5.31 5.28
CA PRO A 11 13.04 -4.71 5.00
C PRO A 11 12.26 -5.61 4.03
N VAL A 12 11.22 -6.27 4.55
CA VAL A 12 10.22 -6.99 3.75
C VAL A 12 9.54 -5.97 2.83
N ALA A 13 9.72 -6.15 1.52
CA ALA A 13 9.15 -5.26 0.52
C ALA A 13 7.61 -5.35 0.55
N ASP A 14 6.97 -4.20 0.78
CA ASP A 14 5.53 -4.00 0.89
C ASP A 14 4.80 -4.16 -0.46
N LEU A 15 4.85 -5.32 -1.10
CA LEU A 15 4.39 -5.46 -2.48
C LEU A 15 2.86 -5.67 -2.58
N PRO A 16 2.19 -5.18 -3.65
CA PRO A 16 0.78 -5.43 -3.85
C PRO A 16 0.49 -6.89 -4.16
N SER A 17 -0.44 -7.46 -3.42
CA SER A 17 -1.18 -8.64 -3.81
C SER A 17 -1.93 -8.35 -5.12
N GLY A 18 -1.70 -9.21 -6.10
CA GLY A 18 -2.42 -9.18 -7.37
C GLY A 18 -3.93 -9.19 -7.12
N ALA A 19 -4.65 -8.32 -7.84
CA ALA A 19 -6.11 -8.32 -7.80
C ALA A 19 -6.66 -9.73 -8.18
N PRO A 20 -7.78 -10.17 -7.60
CA PRO A 20 -8.41 -11.42 -7.99
C PRO A 20 -8.86 -11.35 -9.45
N ILE A 21 -8.58 -12.44 -10.19
CA ILE A 21 -9.02 -12.68 -11.57
C ILE A 21 -10.56 -12.61 -11.61
N PRO A 22 -11.18 -11.91 -12.58
CA PRO A 22 -12.64 -11.79 -12.66
C PRO A 22 -13.28 -13.15 -12.89
N SER A 23 -14.05 -13.63 -11.91
CA SER A 23 -14.91 -14.81 -12.04
C SER A 23 -16.33 -14.34 -12.32
N SER A 24 -16.81 -14.61 -13.53
CA SER A 24 -18.12 -14.20 -14.04
C SER A 24 -19.20 -15.22 -13.68
N ILE A 25 -19.88 -15.05 -12.54
CA ILE A 25 -21.16 -15.71 -12.22
C ILE A 25 -22.02 -14.73 -11.40
N PRO A 26 -23.27 -14.43 -11.80
CA PRO A 26 -24.15 -13.52 -11.06
C PRO A 26 -24.87 -14.24 -9.90
N PRO A 27 -24.99 -13.63 -8.70
CA PRO A 27 -25.92 -14.09 -7.68
C PRO A 27 -27.34 -13.49 -7.88
N PRO A 28 -28.39 -14.14 -7.36
CA PRO A 28 -29.78 -13.78 -7.60
C PRO A 28 -30.23 -12.53 -6.82
N THR A 29 -31.23 -11.88 -7.39
CA THR A 29 -31.98 -10.72 -6.90
C THR A 29 -32.70 -10.99 -5.58
N ALA A 30 -32.68 -10.01 -4.67
CA ALA A 30 -33.63 -9.90 -3.58
C ALA A 30 -34.09 -8.45 -3.44
N ASP A 31 -35.39 -8.26 -3.63
CA ASP A 31 -36.11 -7.02 -3.46
C ASP A 31 -36.20 -6.58 -2.00
N SER A 32 -36.42 -5.28 -1.82
CA SER A 32 -37.48 -4.67 -0.98
C SER A 32 -37.07 -3.64 0.08
N SER A 33 -37.74 -2.49 -0.08
CA SER A 33 -38.29 -1.58 0.93
C SER A 33 -37.37 -0.55 1.61
N SER A 34 -37.44 0.67 1.06
CA SER A 34 -37.02 1.93 1.66
C SER A 34 -38.04 2.46 2.68
N SER A 35 -37.58 2.88 3.86
CA SER A 35 -38.31 3.79 4.74
C SER A 35 -37.36 4.86 5.31
N SER A 36 -37.62 6.12 4.93
CA SER A 36 -37.03 7.33 5.53
C SER A 36 -37.76 7.67 6.84
N PRO A 37 -37.18 8.41 7.81
CA PRO A 37 -37.30 9.89 7.85
C PRO A 37 -36.17 10.60 8.69
N PRO A 38 -36.33 11.83 9.21
CA PRO A 38 -36.28 13.11 8.52
C PRO A 38 -35.14 14.04 9.00
N SER A 39 -34.98 15.13 8.27
CA SER A 39 -34.08 16.27 8.44
C SER A 39 -34.42 17.21 9.61
N SER A 40 -33.41 17.71 10.33
CA SER A 40 -33.45 19.03 11.00
C SER A 40 -32.07 19.71 11.10
N ASN A 41 -32.00 20.90 10.48
CA ASN A 41 -31.05 22.01 10.72
C ASN A 41 -31.42 22.69 12.08
N ASN A 42 -30.62 23.47 12.82
CA ASN A 42 -29.32 24.10 12.60
C ASN A 42 -28.70 24.58 13.94
N SER A 43 -27.36 24.60 13.97
CA SER A 43 -26.43 25.59 14.57
C SER A 43 -26.47 26.04 16.04
N SER A 44 -25.36 25.81 16.75
CA SER A 44 -24.66 26.84 17.54
C SER A 44 -23.14 26.62 17.48
N LYS A 45 -22.38 27.72 17.29
CA LYS A 45 -20.91 27.74 17.14
C LYS A 45 -20.22 27.49 18.48
N ALA A 46 -19.33 26.49 18.56
CA ALA A 46 -18.35 26.34 19.63
C ALA A 46 -17.01 25.80 19.08
N ALA A 47 -15.90 26.33 19.61
CA ALA A 47 -14.51 26.05 19.22
C ALA A 47 -14.13 24.55 19.30
N PRO A 48 -13.12 24.07 18.54
CA PRO A 48 -12.90 22.66 18.32
C PRO A 48 -12.24 22.02 19.54
N ARG A 49 -13.05 21.42 20.41
CA ARG A 49 -12.59 20.40 21.36
C ARG A 49 -12.88 19.05 20.71
N LEU A 50 -11.84 18.24 20.48
CA LEU A 50 -11.98 16.87 19.97
C LEU A 50 -12.97 16.11 20.86
N PRO A 51 -14.17 15.76 20.37
CA PRO A 51 -15.18 15.18 21.24
C PRO A 51 -14.89 13.69 21.39
N LEU A 52 -14.33 13.31 22.54
CA LEU A 52 -14.38 11.91 23.03
C LEU A 52 -15.84 11.39 23.11
N SER A 53 -16.85 12.26 23.04
CA SER A 53 -18.27 11.91 22.89
C SER A 53 -18.63 11.27 21.55
N PHE A 54 -17.80 11.37 20.51
CA PHE A 54 -17.98 10.56 19.28
C PHE A 54 -17.69 9.08 19.51
N LEU A 55 -16.82 8.74 20.47
CA LEU A 55 -16.52 7.35 20.84
C LEU A 55 -17.59 6.74 21.78
N LEU A 56 -18.39 7.58 22.43
CA LEU A 56 -19.55 7.18 23.25
C LEU A 56 -20.88 7.24 22.47
N SER A 57 -20.83 7.57 21.18
CA SER A 57 -22.00 7.61 20.30
C SER A 57 -22.38 6.21 19.83
N ALA A 58 -23.17 5.54 20.67
CA ALA A 58 -23.98 4.34 20.44
C ALA A 58 -23.21 3.03 20.17
N PRO A 59 -23.23 2.05 21.11
CA PRO A 59 -22.67 0.72 20.87
C PRO A 59 -23.21 0.05 19.59
N SER A 60 -24.42 0.41 19.15
CA SER A 60 -25.00 -0.07 17.88
C SER A 60 -24.24 0.39 16.63
N ARG A 61 -23.61 1.57 16.64
CA ARG A 61 -22.79 2.05 15.51
C ARG A 61 -21.45 1.31 15.45
N LEU A 62 -20.87 1.05 16.62
CA LEU A 62 -19.65 0.24 16.72
C LEU A 62 -19.92 -1.20 16.30
N ASP A 63 -21.02 -1.79 16.76
CA ASP A 63 -21.45 -3.14 16.39
C ASP A 63 -21.72 -3.26 14.89
N ALA A 64 -22.47 -2.33 14.30
CA ALA A 64 -22.70 -2.29 12.86
C ALA A 64 -21.39 -2.17 12.06
N PHE A 65 -20.44 -1.35 12.53
CA PHE A 65 -19.12 -1.22 11.92
C PHE A 65 -18.33 -2.53 12.02
N ILE A 66 -18.27 -3.17 13.19
CA ILE A 66 -17.57 -4.44 13.40
C ILE A 66 -18.19 -5.54 12.54
N ALA A 67 -19.52 -5.62 12.47
CA ALA A 67 -20.23 -6.58 11.64
C ALA A 67 -19.93 -6.36 10.14
N HIS A 68 -19.81 -5.11 9.69
CA HIS A 68 -19.41 -4.81 8.31
C HIS A 68 -17.92 -5.12 8.05
N LEU A 69 -17.04 -4.80 9.00
CA LEU A 69 -15.62 -5.17 8.90
C LEU A 69 -15.44 -6.69 8.85
N ASN A 70 -16.19 -7.44 9.65
CA ASN A 70 -16.18 -8.90 9.62
C ASN A 70 -16.56 -9.43 8.23
N ARG A 71 -17.63 -8.89 7.61
CA ARG A 71 -18.02 -9.22 6.23
C ARG A 71 -16.90 -8.93 5.22
N CYS A 72 -16.15 -7.85 5.39
CA CYS A 72 -15.01 -7.53 4.54
C CYS A 72 -13.90 -8.59 4.61
N MET A 73 -13.69 -9.23 5.77
CA MET A 73 -12.60 -10.20 5.96
C MET A 73 -13.01 -11.66 5.72
N GLN A 74 -14.26 -11.94 5.36
CA GLN A 74 -14.74 -13.32 5.11
C GLN A 74 -14.09 -14.01 3.91
N THR A 75 -13.49 -13.25 3.00
CA THR A 75 -12.78 -13.80 1.83
C THR A 75 -11.29 -13.51 1.94
N PRO A 76 -10.40 -14.39 1.43
CA PRO A 76 -8.97 -14.12 1.39
C PRO A 76 -8.62 -12.80 0.69
N SER A 77 -9.32 -12.48 -0.41
CA SER A 77 -9.13 -11.23 -1.14
C SER A 77 -9.59 -9.99 -0.36
N GLY A 78 -10.64 -10.11 0.43
CA GLY A 78 -11.15 -9.03 1.27
C GLY A 78 -10.24 -8.78 2.47
N ALA A 79 -9.77 -9.85 3.12
CA ALA A 79 -8.77 -9.77 4.17
C ALA A 79 -7.48 -9.10 3.67
N ASP A 80 -7.01 -9.46 2.47
CA ASP A 80 -5.85 -8.82 1.86
C ASP A 80 -6.04 -7.32 1.61
N ALA A 81 -7.20 -6.90 1.10
CA ALA A 81 -7.51 -5.49 0.87
C ALA A 81 -7.56 -4.68 2.18
N VAL A 82 -8.10 -5.27 3.26
CA VAL A 82 -8.07 -4.67 4.61
C VAL A 82 -6.62 -4.54 5.09
N LEU A 83 -5.81 -5.59 4.97
CA LEU A 83 -4.39 -5.56 5.34
C LEU A 83 -3.61 -4.51 4.54
N GLN A 84 -3.89 -4.36 3.24
CA GLN A 84 -3.24 -3.34 2.42
C GLN A 84 -3.56 -1.93 2.92
N PHE A 85 -4.83 -1.68 3.18
CA PHE A 85 -5.31 -0.40 3.67
C PHE A 85 -4.67 -0.06 5.01
N VAL A 86 -4.69 -1.00 5.96
CA VAL A 86 -4.08 -0.83 7.28
C VAL A 86 -2.57 -0.63 7.17
N CYS A 87 -1.87 -1.42 6.33
CA CYS A 87 -0.43 -1.30 6.14
C CYS A 87 -0.03 0.13 5.73
N TYR A 88 -0.58 0.63 4.63
CA TYR A 88 -0.13 1.91 4.08
C TYR A 88 -0.62 3.11 4.85
N THR A 89 -1.83 3.05 5.42
CA THR A 89 -2.34 4.13 6.27
C THR A 89 -1.57 4.23 7.58
N SER A 90 -1.19 3.10 8.19
CA SER A 90 -0.34 3.11 9.39
C SER A 90 1.08 3.56 9.07
N ARG A 91 1.67 3.14 7.94
CA ARG A 91 2.98 3.60 7.48
C ARG A 91 3.01 5.11 7.22
N LEU A 92 2.03 5.65 6.51
CA LEU A 92 1.91 7.09 6.28
C LEU A 92 1.72 7.86 7.58
N SER A 93 0.81 7.39 8.44
CA SER A 93 0.54 8.02 9.74
C SER A 93 1.78 8.03 10.63
N SER A 94 2.55 6.94 10.63
CA SER A 94 3.83 6.85 11.33
C SER A 94 4.80 7.92 10.83
N ALA A 95 5.03 8.01 9.52
CA ALA A 95 5.97 8.97 8.94
C ALA A 95 5.57 10.43 9.22
N LEU A 96 4.28 10.75 9.13
CA LEU A 96 3.76 12.09 9.42
C LEU A 96 3.91 12.45 10.91
N LEU A 97 3.54 11.54 11.82
CA LEU A 97 3.69 11.76 13.26
C LEU A 97 5.15 11.92 13.65
N ALA A 98 6.05 11.10 13.09
CA ALA A 98 7.49 11.18 13.34
C ALA A 98 8.07 12.51 12.86
N SER A 99 7.72 12.96 11.65
CA SER A 99 8.19 14.24 11.12
C SER A 99 7.69 15.43 11.93
N LEU A 100 6.38 15.48 12.24
CA LEU A 100 5.78 16.58 12.99
C LEU A 100 6.32 16.65 14.43
N ALA A 101 6.37 15.51 15.13
CA ALA A 101 6.88 15.45 16.49
C ALA A 101 8.38 15.74 16.56
N GLY A 102 9.15 15.25 15.58
CA GLY A 102 10.57 15.54 15.44
C GLY A 102 10.86 17.04 15.26
N HIS A 103 10.09 17.73 14.42
CA HIS A 103 10.24 19.18 14.22
C HIS A 103 9.95 19.98 15.50
N VAL A 104 8.93 19.60 16.27
CA VAL A 104 8.59 20.27 17.54
C VAL A 104 9.72 20.11 18.56
N LEU A 105 10.23 18.88 18.71
CA LEU A 105 11.32 18.60 19.65
C LEU A 105 12.63 19.26 19.23
N ALA A 106 12.96 19.25 17.94
CA ALA A 106 14.17 19.87 17.41
C ALA A 106 14.18 21.40 17.54
N ARG A 107 13.03 22.06 17.30
CA ARG A 107 12.89 23.51 17.52
C ARG A 107 13.11 23.86 18.98
N ARG A 108 12.60 23.04 19.89
CA ARG A 108 12.76 23.27 21.32
C ARG A 108 14.19 23.06 21.79
N SER A 109 14.83 21.97 21.39
CA SER A 109 16.23 21.73 21.74
C SER A 109 17.14 22.84 21.21
N ALA A 110 16.88 23.34 20.00
CA ALA A 110 17.58 24.50 19.46
C ALA A 110 17.34 25.76 20.30
N SER A 111 16.09 26.05 20.69
CA SER A 111 15.77 27.19 21.57
C SER A 111 16.42 27.07 22.95
N GLU A 112 16.49 25.87 23.52
CA GLU A 112 17.15 25.62 24.81
C GLU A 112 18.66 25.80 24.70
N LEU A 113 19.30 25.33 23.62
CA LEU A 113 20.73 25.55 23.35
C LEU A 113 21.05 27.03 23.12
N VAL A 114 20.20 27.77 22.40
CA VAL A 114 20.35 29.21 22.19
C VAL A 114 20.17 29.97 23.51
N ALA A 115 19.17 29.62 24.31
CA ALA A 115 18.97 30.22 25.63
C ALA A 115 20.15 29.95 26.56
N LEU A 116 20.70 28.73 26.54
CA LEU A 116 21.89 28.38 27.32
C LEU A 116 23.12 29.15 26.81
N ALA A 117 23.29 29.27 25.49
CA ALA A 117 24.34 30.06 24.85
C ALA A 117 24.30 31.56 25.26
N LEU A 118 23.09 32.13 25.33
CA LEU A 118 22.87 33.54 25.72
C LEU A 118 22.97 33.77 27.23
N ALA A 119 22.73 32.74 28.05
CA ALA A 119 22.84 32.80 29.51
C ALA A 119 24.28 32.65 30.04
N LEU A 120 25.24 32.28 29.18
CA LEU A 120 26.65 32.20 29.58
C LEU A 120 27.24 33.61 29.81
N PRO A 121 27.90 33.86 30.95
CA PRO A 121 28.63 35.10 31.18
C PRO A 121 29.69 35.32 30.08
N SER A 122 29.91 36.57 29.67
CA SER A 122 30.80 36.98 28.56
C SER A 122 32.27 36.54 28.69
N ARG A 123 32.72 36.09 29.87
CA ARG A 123 34.05 35.47 30.08
C ARG A 123 34.08 33.94 29.91
N ALA A 124 32.94 33.26 29.95
CA ALA A 124 32.84 31.80 29.80
C ALA A 124 32.70 31.34 28.33
N THR A 125 32.26 32.22 27.43
CA THR A 125 32.08 31.93 26.00
C THR A 125 33.40 31.63 25.28
N ALA A 126 34.51 32.21 25.75
CA ALA A 126 35.85 31.96 25.18
C ALA A 126 36.42 30.57 25.58
N ILE A 127 36.01 30.01 26.71
CA ILE A 127 36.61 28.78 27.25
C ILE A 127 35.98 27.54 26.60
N LEU A 128 34.68 27.54 26.31
CA LEU A 128 33.97 26.38 25.74
C LEU A 128 34.45 25.97 24.33
N PHE A 129 34.89 26.92 23.50
CA PHE A 129 35.47 26.59 22.19
C PHE A 129 36.91 26.06 22.27
N THR A 130 37.60 26.30 23.38
CA THR A 130 38.97 25.80 23.63
C THR A 130 39.02 24.51 24.45
N THR A 131 37.96 24.17 25.20
CA THR A 131 37.94 23.01 26.12
C THR A 131 36.95 21.91 25.73
N ALA A 132 36.42 21.90 24.51
CA ALA A 132 35.68 20.74 23.97
C ALA A 132 36.52 19.44 24.01
N ALA A 133 37.84 19.54 24.14
CA ALA A 133 38.75 18.41 24.36
C ALA A 133 38.87 17.96 25.85
N ALA A 134 38.37 18.72 26.83
CA ALA A 134 38.61 18.47 28.26
C ALA A 134 37.34 18.27 29.12
N ALA A 135 36.14 18.53 28.60
CA ALA A 135 34.89 18.50 29.37
C ALA A 135 34.21 17.12 29.52
N ALA A 136 34.96 16.01 29.42
CA ALA A 136 34.42 14.65 29.57
C ALA A 136 34.25 14.20 31.04
N ALA A 137 34.46 15.06 32.04
CA ALA A 137 34.72 14.61 33.41
C ALA A 137 33.78 15.08 34.55
N SER A 138 32.73 15.89 34.34
CA SER A 138 31.75 16.18 35.43
C SER A 138 30.42 16.78 34.96
N PRO A 139 29.24 16.28 35.42
CA PRO A 139 27.95 16.83 35.04
C PRO A 139 27.52 17.91 36.06
N ALA A 140 27.81 19.18 35.78
CA ALA A 140 27.12 20.29 36.44
C ALA A 140 25.75 20.47 35.75
N VAL A 141 24.68 20.04 36.43
CA VAL A 141 23.29 20.19 35.98
C VAL A 141 22.91 21.67 36.08
N VAL A 142 23.02 22.40 34.97
CA VAL A 142 22.43 23.74 34.83
C VAL A 142 20.93 23.56 34.64
N VAL A 143 20.15 23.81 35.69
CA VAL A 143 18.68 23.85 35.63
C VAL A 143 18.29 25.19 34.99
N VAL A 144 18.03 25.17 33.68
CA VAL A 144 17.39 26.28 32.95
C VAL A 144 15.92 26.35 33.35
N PRO A 145 15.33 27.54 33.60
CA PRO A 145 13.94 27.64 33.98
C PRO A 145 13.08 27.12 32.84
N THR A 146 12.38 26.02 33.09
CA THR A 146 11.51 25.39 32.11
C THR A 146 10.30 26.29 31.86
N GLY A 147 10.09 26.62 30.57
CA GLY A 147 8.89 27.33 30.13
C GLY A 147 7.62 26.67 30.66
N GLY A 148 6.61 27.49 30.97
CA GLY A 148 5.44 27.12 31.77
C GLY A 148 4.66 25.88 31.32
N VAL A 149 3.65 25.49 32.12
CA VAL A 149 2.82 24.26 32.00
C VAL A 149 2.44 23.88 30.56
N ARG A 150 2.17 24.87 29.70
CA ARG A 150 1.86 24.68 28.27
C ARG A 150 3.03 24.08 27.46
N ALA A 151 4.26 24.53 27.68
CA ALA A 151 5.43 23.97 27.03
C ALA A 151 5.68 22.53 27.49
N GLY A 152 5.48 22.22 28.78
CA GLY A 152 5.59 20.85 29.30
C GLY A 152 4.62 19.88 28.60
N ALA A 153 3.37 20.30 28.41
CA ALA A 153 2.33 19.53 27.72
C ALA A 153 2.66 19.26 26.24
N GLU A 154 3.22 20.25 25.53
CA GLU A 154 3.63 20.10 24.13
C GLU A 154 4.76 19.05 23.96
N THR A 155 5.75 19.03 24.86
CA THR A 155 6.78 17.98 24.85
C THR A 155 6.23 16.60 25.17
N ALA A 156 5.29 16.50 26.12
CA ALA A 156 4.65 15.22 26.44
C ALA A 156 3.83 14.69 25.25
N ALA A 157 3.08 15.57 24.58
CA ALA A 157 2.34 15.23 23.37
C ALA A 157 3.26 14.81 22.22
N ALA A 158 4.38 15.51 21.99
CA ALA A 158 5.35 15.13 20.97
C ALA A 158 5.99 13.76 21.27
N ARG A 159 6.33 13.46 22.52
CA ARG A 159 6.84 12.13 22.93
C ARG A 159 5.80 11.04 22.72
N ALA A 160 4.54 11.28 23.07
CA ALA A 160 3.45 10.34 22.83
C ALA A 160 3.23 10.09 21.32
N ALA A 161 3.33 11.13 20.49
CA ALA A 161 3.26 11.03 19.05
C ALA A 161 4.39 10.18 18.45
N LEU A 162 5.63 10.30 18.97
CA LEU A 162 6.76 9.45 18.57
C LEU A 162 6.58 7.98 18.98
N LEU A 163 6.03 7.72 20.17
CA LEU A 163 5.72 6.35 20.58
C LEU A 163 4.62 5.74 19.69
N LEU A 164 3.58 6.52 19.39
CA LEU A 164 2.52 6.09 18.47
C LEU A 164 3.07 5.87 17.05
N SER A 165 3.96 6.74 16.56
CA SER A 165 4.57 6.55 15.25
C SER A 165 5.37 5.25 15.18
N ALA A 166 6.15 4.93 16.21
CA ALA A 166 6.88 3.67 16.28
C ALA A 166 5.94 2.44 16.25
N ARG A 167 4.84 2.49 17.00
CA ARG A 167 3.82 1.42 17.00
C ARG A 167 3.14 1.27 15.64
N LEU A 168 2.81 2.37 14.98
CA LEU A 168 2.21 2.34 13.64
C LEU A 168 3.20 1.82 12.59
N LYS A 169 4.50 2.13 12.73
CA LYS A 169 5.56 1.56 11.88
C LYS A 169 5.60 0.05 12.04
N ALA A 170 5.61 -0.45 13.28
CA ALA A 170 5.61 -1.88 13.58
C ALA A 170 4.35 -2.57 13.02
N LEU A 171 3.18 -1.96 13.18
CA LEU A 171 1.92 -2.46 12.60
C LEU A 171 2.01 -2.57 11.07
N SER A 172 2.56 -1.55 10.40
CA SER A 172 2.75 -1.61 8.94
C SER A 172 3.67 -2.77 8.52
N GLY A 173 4.76 -3.00 9.26
CA GLY A 173 5.66 -4.13 9.04
C GLY A 173 4.96 -5.49 9.20
N LEU A 174 4.13 -5.65 10.24
CA LEU A 174 3.35 -6.87 10.45
C LEU A 174 2.31 -7.10 9.34
N CYS A 175 1.61 -6.05 8.89
CA CYS A 175 0.67 -6.17 7.78
C CYS A 175 1.39 -6.50 6.46
N SER A 176 2.54 -5.89 6.20
CA SER A 176 3.42 -6.21 5.05
C SER A 176 3.79 -7.68 5.02
N GLU A 177 4.25 -8.18 6.16
CA GLU A 177 4.66 -9.57 6.30
C GLU A 177 3.48 -10.51 6.11
N ALA A 178 2.34 -10.26 6.78
CA ALA A 178 1.15 -11.08 6.64
C ALA A 178 0.71 -11.20 5.17
N ARG A 179 0.78 -10.09 4.42
CA ARG A 179 0.50 -10.09 2.97
C ARG A 179 1.52 -10.89 2.18
N THR A 180 2.79 -10.87 2.58
CA THR A 180 3.83 -11.66 1.91
C THR A 180 3.62 -13.15 2.13
N ILE A 181 3.22 -13.55 3.34
CA ILE A 181 2.86 -14.94 3.67
C ILE A 181 1.66 -15.40 2.82
N THR A 182 0.61 -14.59 2.69
CA THR A 182 -0.55 -14.96 1.87
C THR A 182 -0.18 -15.09 0.39
N ARG A 183 0.78 -14.29 -0.11
CA ARG A 183 1.29 -14.36 -1.49
C ARG A 183 2.15 -15.59 -1.79
N LEU A 184 2.63 -16.35 -0.80
CA LEU A 184 3.33 -17.62 -1.06
C LEU A 184 2.52 -18.58 -1.94
N TRP A 185 1.19 -18.48 -1.88
CA TRP A 185 0.25 -19.30 -2.64
C TRP A 185 -0.09 -18.74 -4.02
N ALA A 186 0.43 -17.57 -4.41
CA ALA A 186 0.07 -16.88 -5.64
C ALA A 186 0.42 -17.68 -6.90
N LEU A 187 1.45 -18.54 -6.85
CA LEU A 187 1.83 -19.42 -7.96
C LEU A 187 0.68 -20.32 -8.44
N LEU A 188 -0.23 -20.71 -7.55
CA LEU A 188 -1.44 -21.48 -7.92
C LEU A 188 -2.36 -20.65 -8.83
N GLY A 189 -2.55 -19.36 -8.50
CA GLY A 189 -3.31 -18.44 -9.33
C GLY A 189 -2.64 -18.21 -10.69
N LEU A 190 -1.31 -18.08 -10.71
CA LEU A 190 -0.55 -17.95 -11.96
C LEU A 190 -0.64 -19.20 -12.84
N TYR A 191 -0.71 -20.41 -12.26
CA TYR A 191 -0.91 -21.63 -13.05
C TYR A 191 -2.24 -21.59 -13.82
N PHE A 192 -3.34 -21.19 -13.16
CA PHE A 192 -4.63 -21.08 -13.85
C PHE A 192 -4.63 -19.97 -14.89
N TRP A 193 -3.96 -18.85 -14.63
CA TRP A 193 -3.78 -17.80 -15.64
C TRP A 193 -2.98 -18.31 -16.85
N ALA A 194 -1.87 -19.02 -16.62
CA ALA A 194 -1.08 -19.64 -17.67
C ALA A 194 -1.92 -20.63 -18.49
N ARG A 195 -2.67 -21.51 -17.82
CA ARG A 195 -3.58 -22.45 -18.47
C ARG A 195 -4.61 -21.74 -19.36
N SER A 196 -5.22 -20.65 -18.88
CA SER A 196 -6.17 -19.88 -19.68
C SER A 196 -5.52 -19.29 -20.93
N LEU A 197 -4.31 -18.74 -20.83
CA LEU A 197 -3.57 -18.23 -22.00
C LEU A 197 -3.20 -19.33 -22.99
N VAL A 198 -2.80 -20.51 -22.51
CA VAL A 198 -2.53 -21.68 -23.37
C VAL A 198 -3.81 -22.14 -24.10
N LEU A 199 -4.95 -22.17 -23.42
CA LEU A 199 -6.22 -22.54 -24.07
C LEU A 199 -6.66 -21.49 -25.09
N GLU A 200 -6.47 -20.20 -24.80
CA GLU A 200 -6.76 -19.10 -25.74
C GLU A 200 -5.87 -19.16 -27.00
N THR A 201 -4.57 -19.46 -26.85
CA THR A 201 -3.66 -19.67 -28.00
C THR A 201 -4.08 -20.84 -28.86
N ALA A 202 -4.31 -21.99 -28.23
CA ALA A 202 -4.70 -23.22 -28.92
C ALA A 202 -6.00 -23.03 -29.71
N ALA A 203 -7.01 -22.37 -29.12
CA ALA A 203 -8.26 -22.05 -29.78
C ALA A 203 -8.08 -21.07 -30.96
N SER A 204 -7.18 -20.09 -30.82
CA SER A 204 -6.88 -19.15 -31.90
C SER A 204 -6.21 -19.85 -33.09
N LEU A 205 -5.29 -20.78 -32.83
CA LEU A 205 -4.60 -21.59 -33.83
C LEU A 205 -5.55 -22.56 -34.55
N SER A 206 -6.43 -23.26 -33.82
CA SER A 206 -7.39 -24.20 -34.41
C SER A 206 -8.45 -23.52 -35.28
N SER A 207 -8.84 -22.28 -34.94
CA SER A 207 -9.75 -21.47 -35.77
C SER A 207 -9.10 -20.92 -37.06
N THR A 208 -7.78 -20.99 -37.17
CA THR A 208 -7.04 -20.56 -38.38
C THR A 208 -6.91 -21.71 -39.38
N SER A 209 -6.85 -22.96 -38.91
CA SER A 209 -6.83 -24.14 -39.79
C SER A 209 -8.18 -24.51 -40.39
N SER A 210 -9.30 -24.04 -39.82
CA SER A 210 -10.65 -24.31 -40.32
C SER A 210 -11.19 -23.27 -41.30
N SER A 211 -10.47 -22.15 -41.54
CA SER A 211 -10.88 -21.13 -42.51
C SER A 211 -10.21 -21.28 -43.90
N SER A 212 -9.54 -22.39 -44.17
CA SER A 212 -8.91 -22.67 -45.47
C SER A 212 -9.69 -23.67 -46.34
N GLY A 213 -10.96 -23.96 -46.03
CA GLY A 213 -11.82 -24.82 -46.83
C GLY A 213 -13.30 -24.43 -46.69
N ASP A 214 -13.96 -24.26 -47.83
CA ASP A 214 -15.39 -24.02 -48.06
C ASP A 214 -15.97 -22.61 -47.81
N GLU A 215 -15.90 -21.80 -48.86
CA GLU A 215 -16.91 -20.76 -49.14
C GLU A 215 -18.26 -21.42 -49.50
N LYS A 216 -19.17 -21.51 -48.54
CA LYS A 216 -20.63 -21.48 -48.80
C LYS A 216 -21.42 -20.99 -47.59
N GLN A 217 -21.66 -19.68 -47.61
CA GLN A 217 -22.90 -18.96 -47.26
C GLN A 217 -23.88 -19.57 -46.24
N GLY A 218 -24.15 -18.83 -45.16
CA GLY A 218 -25.46 -18.86 -44.48
C GLY A 218 -25.45 -18.80 -42.95
N THR A 219 -25.74 -17.61 -42.42
CA THR A 219 -26.44 -17.36 -41.14
C THR A 219 -25.92 -18.04 -39.86
N ALA A 220 -25.14 -17.31 -39.07
CA ALA A 220 -25.36 -17.19 -37.62
C ALA A 220 -24.48 -16.07 -37.06
N ALA A 221 -25.11 -15.00 -36.58
CA ALA A 221 -24.51 -14.05 -35.66
C ALA A 221 -24.26 -14.74 -34.30
N ALA A 222 -23.28 -15.64 -34.26
CA ALA A 222 -22.69 -16.08 -33.01
C ALA A 222 -21.67 -15.02 -32.62
N ALA A 223 -21.83 -14.45 -31.42
CA ALA A 223 -20.99 -13.40 -30.86
C ALA A 223 -19.50 -13.71 -31.06
N ALA A 224 -18.93 -13.15 -32.13
CA ALA A 224 -17.52 -13.29 -32.43
C ALA A 224 -16.79 -12.49 -31.35
N HIS A 225 -16.28 -13.20 -30.33
CA HIS A 225 -15.30 -12.61 -29.44
C HIS A 225 -14.19 -12.04 -30.34
N PRO A 226 -13.93 -10.72 -30.27
CA PRO A 226 -12.91 -10.11 -31.12
C PRO A 226 -11.59 -10.84 -30.88
N ARG A 227 -11.00 -11.40 -31.96
CA ARG A 227 -9.70 -12.07 -31.89
C ARG A 227 -8.70 -11.10 -31.29
N LYS A 228 -8.05 -11.48 -30.19
CA LYS A 228 -6.98 -10.67 -29.61
C LYS A 228 -5.86 -10.53 -30.64
N SER A 229 -5.33 -9.32 -30.78
CA SER A 229 -4.21 -9.09 -31.69
C SER A 229 -2.95 -9.82 -31.19
N LEU A 230 -1.99 -10.11 -32.09
CA LEU A 230 -0.69 -10.68 -31.69
C LEU A 230 -0.02 -9.84 -30.59
N GLY A 231 -0.14 -8.51 -30.66
CA GLY A 231 0.37 -7.60 -29.65
C GLY A 231 -0.28 -7.81 -28.27
N GLU A 232 -1.60 -7.94 -28.21
CA GLU A 232 -2.31 -8.24 -26.95
C GLU A 232 -1.90 -9.58 -26.37
N HIS A 233 -1.63 -10.56 -27.23
CA HIS A 233 -1.17 -11.87 -26.82
C HIS A 233 0.24 -11.82 -26.20
N LEU A 234 1.16 -11.10 -26.85
CA LEU A 234 2.52 -10.87 -26.34
C LEU A 234 2.51 -10.11 -25.01
N VAL A 235 1.66 -9.08 -24.89
CA VAL A 235 1.50 -8.32 -23.64
C VAL A 235 1.02 -9.24 -22.52
N ALA A 236 0.03 -10.10 -22.77
CA ALA A 236 -0.48 -11.02 -21.76
C ALA A 236 0.57 -12.03 -21.27
N TRP A 237 1.38 -12.58 -22.18
CA TRP A 237 2.51 -13.46 -21.80
C TRP A 237 3.60 -12.71 -21.04
N ALA A 238 3.96 -11.50 -21.46
CA ALA A 238 4.95 -10.69 -20.76
C ALA A 238 4.50 -10.34 -19.34
N GLN A 239 3.21 -10.03 -19.16
CA GLN A 239 2.60 -9.83 -17.85
C GLN A 239 2.65 -11.08 -16.98
N LEU A 240 2.29 -12.25 -17.52
CA LEU A 240 2.36 -13.53 -16.80
C LEU A 240 3.79 -13.84 -16.37
N LEU A 241 4.75 -13.76 -17.28
CA LEU A 241 6.16 -14.06 -17.02
C LEU A 241 6.78 -13.07 -16.02
N GLY A 242 6.41 -11.79 -16.10
CA GLY A 242 6.79 -10.78 -15.11
C GLY A 242 6.27 -11.12 -13.71
N CYS A 243 4.98 -11.47 -13.59
CA CYS A 243 4.39 -11.90 -12.33
C CYS A 243 4.98 -13.23 -11.82
N LEU A 244 5.35 -14.16 -12.71
CA LEU A 244 5.99 -15.41 -12.33
C LEU A 244 7.38 -15.15 -11.74
N GLY A 245 8.20 -14.35 -12.43
CA GLY A 245 9.51 -13.93 -11.93
C GLY A 245 9.41 -13.20 -10.60
N PHE A 246 8.43 -12.32 -10.45
CA PHE A 246 8.11 -11.65 -9.20
C PHE A 246 7.86 -12.65 -8.06
N GLN A 247 6.90 -13.56 -8.25
CA GLN A 247 6.48 -14.48 -7.18
C GLN A 247 7.59 -15.47 -6.82
N VAL A 248 8.31 -16.03 -7.80
CA VAL A 248 9.39 -16.99 -7.53
C VAL A 248 10.51 -16.35 -6.72
N LEU A 249 10.93 -15.13 -7.10
CA LEU A 249 12.02 -14.43 -6.44
C LEU A 249 11.62 -13.89 -5.07
N GLU A 250 10.41 -13.33 -4.93
CA GLU A 250 9.89 -12.86 -3.65
C GLU A 250 9.72 -14.02 -2.66
N ASN A 251 9.07 -15.11 -3.08
CA ASN A 251 8.88 -16.28 -2.23
C ASN A 251 10.22 -16.90 -1.83
N GLY A 252 11.16 -17.00 -2.77
CA GLY A 252 12.50 -17.51 -2.50
C GLY A 252 13.25 -16.66 -1.46
N ALA A 253 13.21 -15.34 -1.61
CA ALA A 253 13.83 -14.41 -0.66
C ALA A 253 13.18 -14.51 0.73
N TYR A 254 11.84 -14.47 0.79
CA TYR A 254 11.10 -14.54 2.05
C TYR A 254 11.33 -15.86 2.78
N LEU A 255 11.20 -17.01 2.09
CA LEU A 255 11.44 -18.32 2.69
C LEU A 255 12.89 -18.48 3.15
N SER A 256 13.86 -17.92 2.41
CA SER A 256 15.27 -17.91 2.83
C SER A 256 15.49 -17.08 4.09
N SER A 257 14.84 -15.92 4.20
CA SER A 257 14.92 -15.06 5.40
C SER A 257 14.33 -15.73 6.66
N ARG A 258 13.48 -16.75 6.47
CA ARG A 258 12.90 -17.59 7.53
C ARG A 258 13.65 -18.90 7.75
N GLY A 259 14.79 -19.11 7.09
CA GLY A 259 15.62 -20.30 7.23
C GLY A 259 15.04 -21.56 6.56
N VAL A 260 13.98 -21.44 5.75
CA VAL A 260 13.39 -22.56 5.01
C VAL A 260 14.25 -22.89 3.78
N LEU A 261 14.83 -21.86 3.16
CA LEU A 261 15.74 -21.97 2.03
C LEU A 261 17.13 -21.45 2.43
N GLY A 262 18.18 -21.93 1.75
CA GLY A 262 19.58 -21.64 2.10
C GLY A 262 20.21 -20.44 1.39
N TRP A 263 19.45 -19.46 0.90
CA TRP A 263 20.05 -18.31 0.20
C TRP A 263 20.72 -17.36 1.19
N GLY A 264 21.97 -16.97 0.90
CA GLY A 264 22.67 -15.95 1.68
C GLY A 264 22.03 -14.56 1.57
N PRO A 265 22.33 -13.62 2.49
CA PRO A 265 21.70 -12.29 2.54
C PRO A 265 21.83 -11.49 1.23
N GLU A 266 22.96 -11.59 0.53
CA GLU A 266 23.18 -10.93 -0.76
C GLU A 266 22.23 -11.47 -1.85
N ALA A 267 22.04 -12.79 -1.89
CA ALA A 267 21.12 -13.42 -2.83
C ALA A 267 19.66 -13.06 -2.53
N GLN A 268 19.28 -12.98 -1.25
CA GLN A 268 17.95 -12.50 -0.84
C GLN A 268 17.71 -11.05 -1.28
N ALA A 269 18.68 -10.15 -1.04
CA ALA A 269 18.59 -8.75 -1.45
C ALA A 269 18.47 -8.61 -2.97
N ARG A 270 19.29 -9.35 -3.72
CA ARG A 270 19.21 -9.40 -5.20
C ARG A 270 17.86 -9.91 -5.68
N ALA A 271 17.36 -11.00 -5.07
CA ALA A 271 16.05 -11.55 -5.41
C ALA A 271 14.94 -10.54 -5.15
N GLY A 272 15.00 -9.78 -4.04
CA GLY A 272 14.07 -8.68 -3.76
C GLY A 272 14.08 -7.57 -4.82
N VAL A 273 15.28 -7.16 -5.28
CA VAL A 273 15.37 -6.14 -6.34
C VAL A 273 14.83 -6.66 -7.67
N TRP A 274 15.21 -7.87 -8.07
CA TRP A 274 14.78 -8.45 -9.35
C TRP A 274 13.30 -8.84 -9.35
N SER A 275 12.74 -9.26 -8.22
CA SER A 275 11.30 -9.53 -8.11
C SER A 275 10.50 -8.26 -8.41
N VAL A 276 10.83 -7.14 -7.75
CA VAL A 276 10.17 -5.86 -7.97
C VAL A 276 10.29 -5.41 -9.42
N ARG A 277 11.46 -5.58 -10.05
CA ARG A 277 11.65 -5.25 -11.48
C ARG A 277 10.77 -6.09 -12.39
N ALA A 278 10.65 -7.39 -12.10
CA ALA A 278 9.75 -8.28 -12.84
C ALA A 278 8.27 -7.88 -12.67
N TRP A 279 7.86 -7.48 -11.46
CA TRP A 279 6.53 -6.89 -11.24
C TRP A 279 6.37 -5.54 -11.94
N GLY A 280 7.44 -4.76 -12.06
CA GLY A 280 7.48 -3.52 -12.83
C GLY A 280 7.10 -3.68 -14.30
N VAL A 281 7.43 -4.82 -14.91
CA VAL A 281 6.98 -5.17 -16.27
C VAL A 281 5.45 -5.19 -16.34
N PHE A 282 4.80 -5.86 -15.38
CA PHE A 282 3.34 -5.89 -15.31
C PHE A 282 2.74 -4.49 -15.15
N VAL A 283 3.27 -3.70 -14.22
CA VAL A 283 2.78 -2.33 -13.95
C VAL A 283 2.92 -1.44 -15.19
N GLY A 284 4.08 -1.48 -15.86
CA GLY A 284 4.32 -0.69 -17.07
C GLY A 284 3.39 -1.08 -18.21
N LEU A 285 3.20 -2.37 -18.44
CA LEU A 285 2.28 -2.88 -19.47
C LEU A 285 0.83 -2.51 -19.17
N GLU A 286 0.39 -2.58 -17.91
CA GLU A 286 -0.96 -2.16 -17.52
C GLU A 286 -1.19 -0.66 -17.72
N ILE A 287 -0.22 0.18 -17.36
CA ILE A 287 -0.31 1.62 -17.60
C ILE A 287 -0.40 1.90 -19.10
N GLY A 288 0.49 1.31 -19.90
CA GLY A 288 0.51 1.51 -21.35
C GLY A 288 -0.80 1.07 -22.01
N ARG A 289 -1.29 -0.13 -21.66
CA ARG A 289 -2.56 -0.68 -22.15
C ARG A 289 -3.75 0.22 -21.80
N LEU A 290 -3.88 0.61 -20.55
CA LEU A 290 -5.01 1.44 -20.09
C LEU A 290 -4.92 2.87 -20.61
N ALA A 291 -3.73 3.45 -20.69
CA ALA A 291 -3.52 4.77 -21.29
C ALA A 291 -3.94 4.76 -22.76
N ALA A 292 -3.51 3.77 -23.55
CA ALA A 292 -3.91 3.65 -24.95
C ALA A 292 -5.44 3.55 -25.12
N GLN A 293 -6.10 2.74 -24.28
CA GLN A 293 -7.56 2.59 -24.32
C GLN A 293 -8.31 3.85 -23.89
N LEU A 294 -7.82 4.57 -22.87
CA LEU A 294 -8.48 5.78 -22.35
C LEU A 294 -8.19 7.04 -23.18
N SER A 295 -7.06 7.08 -23.89
CA SER A 295 -6.69 8.17 -24.79
C SER A 295 -7.37 8.08 -26.16
N SER A 296 -7.76 6.88 -26.60
CA SER A 296 -8.52 6.68 -27.84
C SER A 296 -10.02 6.96 -27.62
N PRO A 297 -10.68 7.78 -28.47
CA PRO A 297 -12.14 7.95 -28.43
C PRO A 297 -12.89 6.62 -28.55
N ASP A 298 -12.45 5.74 -29.45
CA ASP A 298 -13.03 4.41 -29.66
C ASP A 298 -12.82 3.51 -28.45
N GLY A 299 -11.61 3.51 -27.89
CA GLY A 299 -11.29 2.74 -26.69
C GLY A 299 -12.15 3.18 -25.50
N ARG A 300 -12.31 4.49 -25.31
CA ARG A 300 -13.15 5.06 -24.25
C ARG A 300 -14.63 4.73 -24.46
N ALA A 301 -15.13 4.80 -25.70
CA ALA A 301 -16.50 4.42 -26.02
C ALA A 301 -16.76 2.93 -25.74
N ARG A 302 -15.82 2.04 -26.08
CA ARG A 302 -15.90 0.61 -25.77
C ARG A 302 -15.95 0.33 -24.27
N LEU A 303 -15.07 0.97 -23.49
CA LEU A 303 -15.07 0.84 -22.03
C LEU A 303 -16.36 1.39 -21.39
N ALA A 304 -16.91 2.47 -21.93
CA ALA A 304 -18.19 3.00 -21.48
C ALA A 304 -19.34 2.05 -21.79
N ALA A 305 -19.40 1.50 -23.00
CA ALA A 305 -20.41 0.53 -23.42
C ALA A 305 -20.36 -0.76 -22.58
N ALA A 306 -19.16 -1.20 -22.17
CA ALA A 306 -18.98 -2.34 -21.28
C ALA A 306 -19.25 -2.03 -19.80
N GLY A 307 -19.50 -0.77 -19.42
CA GLY A 307 -19.62 -0.35 -18.02
C GLY A 307 -18.31 -0.40 -17.23
N GLU A 308 -17.17 -0.55 -17.90
CA GLU A 308 -15.84 -0.77 -17.29
C GLU A 308 -15.00 0.51 -17.18
N LEU A 309 -15.53 1.66 -17.61
CA LEU A 309 -14.79 2.92 -17.67
C LEU A 309 -14.29 3.39 -16.29
N ASP A 310 -15.14 3.34 -15.25
CA ASP A 310 -14.74 3.70 -13.88
C ASP A 310 -13.72 2.70 -13.31
N ALA A 311 -13.96 1.40 -13.51
CA ALA A 311 -13.06 0.35 -13.08
C ALA A 311 -11.66 0.48 -13.73
N SER A 312 -11.61 0.79 -15.02
CA SER A 312 -10.37 1.01 -15.77
C SER A 312 -9.59 2.23 -15.27
N ARG A 313 -10.29 3.34 -14.97
CA ARG A 313 -9.68 4.53 -14.38
C ARG A 313 -9.10 4.25 -13.00
N LYS A 314 -9.82 3.49 -12.15
CA LYS A 314 -9.31 3.05 -10.85
C LYS A 314 -8.07 2.16 -11.01
N THR A 315 -8.08 1.21 -11.95
CA THR A 315 -6.92 0.35 -12.24
C THR A 315 -5.72 1.17 -12.72
N LEU A 316 -5.94 2.17 -13.58
CA LEU A 316 -4.87 3.08 -14.00
C LEU A 316 -4.31 3.87 -12.81
N ALA A 317 -5.18 4.46 -11.98
CA ALA A 317 -4.76 5.20 -10.79
C ALA A 317 -3.94 4.35 -9.81
N ARG A 318 -4.34 3.08 -9.60
CA ARG A 318 -3.57 2.13 -8.79
C ARG A 318 -2.18 1.88 -9.37
N ASN A 319 -2.08 1.58 -10.65
CA ASN A 319 -0.80 1.30 -11.29
C ASN A 319 0.10 2.55 -11.35
N LEU A 320 -0.46 3.73 -11.57
CA LEU A 320 0.29 5.00 -11.51
C LEU A 320 0.84 5.27 -10.11
N ALA A 321 0.12 4.89 -9.05
CA ALA A 321 0.62 4.98 -7.69
C ALA A 321 1.73 3.95 -7.40
N TRP A 322 1.64 2.77 -8.01
CA TRP A 322 2.66 1.71 -7.90
C TRP A 322 3.93 1.98 -8.68
N ALA A 323 3.85 2.61 -9.86
CA ALA A 323 4.99 2.87 -10.72
C ALA A 323 6.20 3.52 -10.02
N PRO A 324 6.05 4.63 -9.26
CA PRO A 324 7.17 5.19 -8.50
C PRO A 324 7.68 4.27 -7.39
N LEU A 325 6.85 3.37 -6.85
CA LEU A 325 7.26 2.39 -5.83
C LEU A 325 8.05 1.23 -6.42
N VAL A 326 7.69 0.77 -7.62
CA VAL A 326 8.47 -0.20 -8.40
C VAL A 326 9.90 0.31 -8.59
N VAL A 327 10.03 1.55 -9.06
CA VAL A 327 11.35 2.14 -9.33
C VAL A 327 12.10 2.35 -8.00
N HIS A 328 11.41 2.76 -6.93
CA HIS A 328 11.97 2.92 -5.58
C HIS A 328 12.58 1.63 -5.04
N TRP A 329 11.84 0.53 -5.02
CA TRP A 329 12.32 -0.74 -4.50
C TRP A 329 13.26 -1.46 -5.47
N GLY A 330 13.10 -1.25 -6.78
CA GLY A 330 13.96 -1.82 -7.82
C GLY A 330 15.30 -1.10 -8.02
N GLY A 331 15.49 0.06 -7.38
CA GLY A 331 16.64 0.96 -7.57
C GLY A 331 17.37 1.38 -6.29
N GLY A 332 17.09 0.75 -5.14
CA GLY A 332 17.83 1.01 -3.89
C GLY A 332 17.27 2.10 -2.98
N GLY A 333 16.03 2.55 -3.19
CA GLY A 333 15.27 3.23 -2.12
C GLY A 333 15.33 4.76 -2.08
N TYR A 334 15.06 5.47 -3.18
CA TYR A 334 15.17 6.95 -3.24
C TYR A 334 13.98 7.78 -2.71
N LEU A 335 12.86 7.15 -2.32
CA LEU A 335 11.66 7.85 -1.84
C LEU A 335 11.67 7.89 -0.31
N PRO A 336 11.24 9.00 0.31
CA PRO A 336 11.06 9.04 1.75
C PRO A 336 9.89 8.12 2.16
N ASP A 337 9.93 7.61 3.39
CA ASP A 337 8.94 6.68 3.91
C ASP A 337 7.50 7.22 3.84
N ALA A 338 7.34 8.54 4.02
CA ALA A 338 6.06 9.23 3.84
C ALA A 338 5.52 9.13 2.41
N ALA A 339 6.38 9.25 1.39
CA ALA A 339 5.97 9.09 -0.01
C ALA A 339 5.58 7.63 -0.30
N VAL A 340 6.31 6.66 0.26
CA VAL A 340 5.94 5.25 0.15
C VAL A 340 4.56 4.98 0.75
N GLY A 341 4.32 5.48 1.97
CA GLY A 341 3.01 5.42 2.62
C GLY A 341 1.91 6.08 1.79
N LEU A 342 2.16 7.29 1.28
CA LEU A 342 1.19 8.05 0.49
C LEU A 342 0.79 7.33 -0.81
N LEU A 343 1.78 6.86 -1.55
CA LEU A 343 1.55 6.18 -2.82
C LEU A 343 0.82 4.85 -2.60
N GLY A 344 1.20 4.06 -1.61
CA GLY A 344 0.50 2.80 -1.31
C GLY A 344 -0.89 2.98 -0.67
N CYS A 345 -1.17 4.14 -0.06
CA CYS A 345 -2.52 4.49 0.39
C CYS A 345 -3.51 4.59 -0.76
N VAL A 346 -3.09 4.99 -1.97
CA VAL A 346 -3.99 5.10 -3.13
C VAL A 346 -4.66 3.76 -3.46
N PRO A 347 -3.92 2.67 -3.77
CA PRO A 347 -4.54 1.38 -4.03
C PRO A 347 -5.21 0.78 -2.79
N GLY A 348 -4.66 0.99 -1.59
CA GLY A 348 -5.29 0.52 -0.34
C GLY A 348 -6.66 1.14 -0.10
N THR A 349 -6.79 2.46 -0.27
CA THR A 349 -8.05 3.19 -0.09
C THR A 349 -9.07 2.88 -1.19
N ILE A 350 -8.65 2.79 -2.45
CA ILE A 350 -9.52 2.39 -3.55
C ILE A 350 -10.07 0.98 -3.28
N GLY A 351 -9.20 0.02 -2.97
CA GLY A 351 -9.58 -1.36 -2.70
C GLY A 351 -10.53 -1.47 -1.50
N MET A 352 -10.21 -0.80 -0.40
CA MET A 352 -11.05 -0.82 0.81
C MET A 352 -12.42 -0.18 0.56
N ARG A 353 -12.50 0.93 -0.20
CA ARG A 353 -13.78 1.58 -0.53
C ARG A 353 -14.64 0.70 -1.44
N ASP A 354 -14.04 0.07 -2.44
CA ASP A 354 -14.77 -0.83 -3.34
C ASP A 354 -15.25 -2.07 -2.56
N LEU A 355 -14.41 -2.64 -1.69
CA LEU A 355 -14.77 -3.76 -0.82
C LEU A 355 -15.92 -3.39 0.13
N TRP A 356 -15.80 -2.26 0.83
CA TRP A 356 -16.80 -1.78 1.78
C TRP A 356 -18.18 -1.59 1.13
N LYS A 357 -18.21 -1.06 -0.10
CA LYS A 357 -19.46 -0.92 -0.87
C LYS A 357 -20.04 -2.27 -1.28
N LYS A 358 -19.20 -3.20 -1.75
CA LYS A 358 -19.64 -4.54 -2.19
C LYS A 358 -20.19 -5.38 -1.04
N THR A 359 -19.73 -5.14 0.18
CA THR A 359 -20.18 -5.86 1.38
C THR A 359 -21.20 -5.09 2.20
N ALA A 360 -21.58 -3.88 1.77
CA ALA A 360 -22.69 -3.14 2.36
C ALA A 360 -23.98 -3.89 2.04
N ALA A 361 -24.66 -4.32 3.10
CA ALA A 361 -26.01 -4.88 3.05
C ALA A 361 -26.92 -3.81 3.64
#